data_AF-A0A3N6PVF7-F1
#
_entry.id   AF-A0A3N6PVF7-F1
#
_cell.length_a   1.000
_cell.length_b   1.000
_cell.length_c   1.000
_cell.angle_alpha   90.00
_cell.angle_beta   90.00
_cell.angle_gamma   90.00
#
_symmetry.space_group_name_H-M   'P 1'
#
loop_
_entity.id
_entity.type
_entity.pdbx_description
1 polymer ?
#
loop_
_entity_poly.entity_id
_entity_poly.type
_entity_poly.pdbx_seq_one_letter_code
_entity_poly.pdbx_strand_id
1 'polypeptide(L)'
;MNQLSCIIFLADTLEPGKGDNAESQHLRQLSKENLFQAVWLTCDYTIKHLLGTNCLIHPKIILTRNWFLKKAKKPEDEQKMKQQ
;
A
#
# COMPACT_ATOMS: atom_id res chain seq x y z
N MET A 1 -7.38 -6.84 -7.52
CA MET A 1 -6.46 -7.85 -6.97
C MET A 1 -7.23 -8.80 -6.07
N ASN A 2 -6.94 -10.10 -6.13
CA ASN A 2 -7.44 -11.10 -5.17
C ASN A 2 -6.43 -11.29 -4.02
N GLN A 3 -6.79 -12.10 -3.00
CA GLN A 3 -5.95 -12.32 -1.81
C GLN A 3 -4.55 -12.87 -2.16
N LEU A 4 -4.46 -13.86 -3.06
CA LEU A 4 -3.18 -14.40 -3.50
C LEU A 4 -2.30 -13.33 -4.16
N SER A 5 -2.90 -12.48 -5.00
CA SER A 5 -2.18 -11.36 -5.64
C SER A 5 -1.59 -10.40 -4.58
N CYS A 6 -2.34 -10.09 -3.52
CA CYS A 6 -1.84 -9.24 -2.43
C CYS A 6 -0.65 -9.87 -1.71
N ILE A 7 -0.71 -11.18 -1.44
CA ILE A 7 0.37 -11.91 -0.77
C ILE A 7 1.63 -11.87 -1.63
N ILE A 8 1.53 -12.19 -2.93
CA ILE A 8 2.68 -12.17 -3.84
C ILE A 8 3.26 -10.76 -3.96
N PHE A 9 2.41 -9.74 -4.10
CA PHE A 9 2.84 -8.34 -4.18
C PHE A 9 3.61 -7.89 -2.93
N LEU A 10 3.08 -8.17 -1.75
CA LEU A 10 3.74 -7.81 -0.49
C LEU A 10 5.00 -8.64 -0.25
N ALA A 11 5.00 -9.93 -0.62
CA ALA A 11 6.18 -10.78 -0.48
C ALA A 11 7.35 -10.25 -1.34
N ASP A 12 7.12 -9.89 -2.60
CA ASP A 12 8.15 -9.29 -3.46
C ASP A 12 8.61 -7.92 -2.93
N THR A 13 7.70 -7.11 -2.40
CA THR A 13 8.06 -5.76 -1.94
C THR A 13 8.76 -5.75 -0.57
N LEU A 14 8.39 -6.68 0.32
CA LEU A 14 8.82 -6.71 1.73
C LEU A 14 9.76 -7.89 2.02
N GLU A 15 10.37 -8.50 1.02
CA GLU A 15 11.32 -9.58 1.27
C GLU A 15 12.54 -9.09 2.09
N PRO A 16 13.14 -9.92 2.97
CA PRO A 16 14.30 -9.54 3.79
C PRO A 16 15.45 -8.89 3.01
N GLY A 17 15.68 -9.30 1.76
CA GLY A 17 16.76 -8.80 0.92
C GLY A 17 16.61 -7.34 0.42
N LYS A 18 15.41 -6.74 0.49
CA LYS A 18 15.15 -5.39 -0.05
C LYS A 18 15.39 -4.24 0.93
N GLY A 19 15.93 -4.54 2.11
CA GLY A 19 16.29 -3.56 3.13
C GLY A 19 15.52 -3.74 4.44
N ASP A 20 16.05 -3.12 5.49
CA ASP A 20 15.58 -3.24 6.86
C ASP A 20 15.52 -1.87 7.56
N ASN A 21 14.68 -0.99 7.02
CA ASN A 21 14.38 0.31 7.63
C ASN A 21 13.05 0.26 8.39
N ALA A 22 12.81 1.26 9.24
CA ALA A 22 11.61 1.32 10.09
C ALA A 22 10.29 1.24 9.29
N GLU A 23 10.22 1.86 8.11
CA GLU A 23 9.03 1.81 7.24
C GLU A 23 8.78 0.37 6.74
N SER A 24 9.81 -0.32 6.26
CA SER A 24 9.72 -1.71 5.81
C SER A 24 9.39 -2.68 6.97
N GLN A 25 9.92 -2.47 8.18
CA GLN A 25 9.55 -3.25 9.36
C GLN A 25 8.08 -3.04 9.75
N HIS A 26 7.61 -1.79 9.72
CA HIS A 26 6.20 -1.48 9.97
C HIS A 26 5.28 -2.17 8.96
N LEU A 27 5.61 -2.11 7.67
CA LEU A 27 4.82 -2.78 6.62
C LEU A 27 4.84 -4.31 6.76
N ARG A 28 5.98 -4.92 7.15
CA ARG A 28 6.07 -6.36 7.45
C ARG A 28 5.14 -6.75 8.58
N GLN A 29 5.12 -5.99 9.68
CA GLN A 29 4.22 -6.26 10.80
C GLN A 29 2.75 -6.09 10.39
N LEU A 30 2.43 -4.96 9.74
CA LEU A 30 1.08 -4.68 9.27
C LEU A 30 0.56 -5.72 8.28
N SER A 31 1.43 -6.31 7.44
CA SER A 31 1.02 -7.36 6.49
C SER A 31 0.45 -8.61 7.16
N LYS A 32 0.87 -8.90 8.40
CA LYS A 32 0.37 -10.00 9.22
C LYS A 32 -0.98 -9.69 9.88
N GLU A 33 -1.23 -8.41 10.15
CA GLU A 33 -2.42 -7.92 10.86
C GLU A 33 -3.55 -7.58 9.87
N ASN A 34 -3.24 -6.86 8.80
CA ASN A 34 -4.19 -6.42 7.80
C ASN A 34 -3.56 -6.33 6.41
N LEU A 35 -3.78 -7.38 5.62
CA LEU A 35 -3.25 -7.51 4.27
C LEU A 35 -3.64 -6.34 3.34
N PHE A 36 -4.87 -5.83 3.43
CA PHE A 36 -5.34 -4.77 2.53
C PHE A 36 -4.77 -3.41 2.89
N GLN A 37 -4.65 -3.11 4.18
CA GLN A 37 -4.00 -1.90 4.66
C GLN A 37 -2.50 -1.91 4.32
N ALA A 38 -1.84 -3.06 4.45
CA ALA A 38 -0.45 -3.21 4.06
C ALA A 38 -0.23 -2.94 2.56
N VAL A 39 -1.09 -3.45 1.67
CA VAL A 39 -1.00 -3.14 0.22
C VAL A 39 -1.17 -1.65 -0.04
N TRP A 40 -2.15 -1.00 0.60
CA TRP A 40 -2.36 0.44 0.46
C TRP A 40 -1.11 1.23 0.89
N LEU A 41 -0.60 1.02 2.11
CA LEU A 41 0.55 1.78 2.59
C LEU A 41 1.83 1.47 1.81
N THR A 42 2.00 0.25 1.32
CA THR A 42 3.09 -0.10 0.42
C THR A 42 3.02 0.71 -0.87
N CYS A 43 1.82 0.90 -1.45
CA CYS A 43 1.66 1.76 -2.62
C CYS A 43 2.01 3.23 -2.32
N ASP A 44 1.59 3.75 -1.15
CA ASP A 44 1.91 5.13 -0.74
C ASP A 44 3.43 5.32 -0.60
N TYR A 45 4.14 4.34 -0.01
CA TYR A 45 5.60 4.34 0.06
C TYR A 45 6.24 4.33 -1.33
N THR A 46 5.83 3.42 -2.21
CA THR A 46 6.40 3.32 -3.57
C THR A 46 6.18 4.62 -4.36
N ILE A 47 5.00 5.22 -4.27
CA ILE A 47 4.70 6.50 -4.93
C ILE A 47 5.58 7.62 -4.37
N LYS A 48 5.70 7.73 -3.04
CA LYS A 48 6.57 8.73 -2.38
C LYS A 48 8.03 8.57 -2.81
N HIS A 49 8.53 7.33 -2.88
CA HIS A 49 9.88 7.05 -3.35
C HIS A 49 10.08 7.49 -4.81
N LEU A 50 9.17 7.10 -5.71
CA LEU A 50 9.25 7.46 -7.13
C LEU A 50 9.15 8.97 -7.37
N LEU A 51 8.32 9.68 -6.62
CA LEU A 51 8.24 11.15 -6.66
C LEU A 51 9.56 11.77 -6.17
N GLY A 52 10.14 11.27 -5.08
CA GLY A 52 11.41 11.73 -4.56
C GLY A 52 12.60 11.50 -5.51
N THR A 53 12.49 10.51 -6.41
CA THR A 53 13.52 10.19 -7.42
C THR A 53 13.18 10.68 -8.83
N ASN A 54 12.10 11.46 -9.01
CA ASN A 54 11.61 11.95 -10.30
C ASN A 54 11.37 10.84 -11.35
N CYS A 55 10.97 9.65 -10.91
CA CYS A 55 10.64 8.54 -11.80
C CYS A 55 9.20 8.61 -12.31
N LEU A 56 8.97 8.06 -13.50
CA LEU A 56 7.61 7.86 -14.03
C LEU A 56 6.82 6.90 -13.14
N ILE A 57 5.54 7.18 -12.96
CA ILE A 57 4.64 6.39 -12.14
C ILE A 57 3.63 5.69 -13.05
N HIS A 58 3.65 4.36 -13.05
CA HIS A 58 2.69 3.59 -13.85
C HIS A 58 1.27 3.77 -13.29
N PRO A 59 0.25 4.16 -14.10
CA PRO A 59 -1.10 4.50 -13.61
C PRO A 59 -1.77 3.41 -12.75
N LYS A 60 -1.46 2.14 -13.04
CA LYS A 60 -1.96 0.98 -12.27
C LYS A 60 -1.63 1.05 -10.78
N ILE A 61 -0.51 1.63 -10.36
CA ILE A 61 -0.19 1.75 -8.92
C ILE A 61 -1.12 2.74 -8.23
N ILE A 62 -1.48 3.84 -8.91
CA ILE A 62 -2.45 4.83 -8.42
C ILE A 62 -3.83 4.19 -8.26
N LEU A 63 -4.27 3.42 -9.26
CA LEU A 63 -5.55 2.71 -9.20
C LEU A 63 -5.58 1.67 -8.07
N THR A 64 -4.48 0.92 -7.90
CA THR A 64 -4.33 -0.07 -6.83
C THR A 64 -4.40 0.60 -5.46
N ARG A 65 -3.64 1.67 -5.28
CA ARG A 65 -3.63 2.50 -4.07
C ARG A 65 -5.03 2.98 -3.71
N ASN A 66 -5.74 3.58 -4.67
CA ASN A 66 -7.07 4.13 -4.43
C ASN A 66 -8.10 3.05 -4.07
N TRP A 67 -8.01 1.87 -4.69
CA TRP A 67 -8.91 0.77 -4.39
C TRP A 67 -8.69 0.21 -2.99
N PHE A 68 -7.43 -0.05 -2.60
CA PHE A 68 -7.12 -0.57 -1.27
C PHE A 68 -7.34 0.46 -0.16
N LEU A 69 -7.11 1.75 -0.40
CA LEU A 69 -7.47 2.82 0.54
C LEU A 69 -8.96 2.76 0.88
N LYS A 70 -9.84 2.70 -0.14
CA LYS A 70 -11.29 2.62 0.06
C LYS A 70 -11.70 1.34 0.78
N LYS A 71 -11.02 0.23 0.50
CA LYS A 71 -11.32 -1.06 1.12
C LYS A 71 -10.85 -1.17 2.56
N ALA A 72 -9.74 -0.50 2.90
CA ALA A 72 -9.16 -0.52 4.23
C ALA A 72 -9.86 0.45 5.19
N LYS A 73 -10.38 1.58 4.68
CA LYS A 73 -11.23 2.49 5.46
C LYS A 73 -12.65 1.94 5.56
N LYS A 74 -13.24 1.98 6.76
CA LYS A 74 -14.63 1.54 6.96
C LYS A 74 -15.61 2.53 6.30
N PRO A 75 -16.84 2.11 5.97
CA PRO A 75 -17.87 2.99 5.38
C PRO A 75 -18.17 4.26 6.20
N GLU A 76 -17.95 4.20 7.52
CA GLU A 76 -18.14 5.31 8.46
C GLU A 76 -17.20 6.50 8.18
N ASP A 77 -16.04 6.24 7.57
CA ASP A 77 -15.06 7.27 7.20
C ASP A 77 -15.34 7.91 5.82
N GLU A 78 -16.07 7.22 4.94
CA GLU A 78 -16.44 7.76 3.61
C GLU A 78 -17.48 8.88 3.70
N GLN A 79 -18.35 8.87 4.72
CA GLN A 79 -19.34 9.93 4.94
C GLN A 79 -18.70 11.27 5.32
N LYS A 80 -17.55 11.25 6.00
CA LYS A 80 -16.80 12.46 6.39
C LYS A 80 -16.04 13.11 5.22
N MET A 81 -15.63 12.33 4.22
CA MET A 81 -14.90 12.83 3.04
C MET A 81 -15.82 13.41 1.95
N LYS A 82 -17.10 13.04 1.91
CA LYS A 82 -18.07 13.62 0.95
C LYS A 82 -18.63 14.97 1.40
N GLN A 83 -18.32 15.40 2.63
CA GLN A 83 -18.78 16.66 3.23
C GLN A 83 -17.69 17.75 3.25
N GLN A 84 -16.52 17.47 2.67
CA GLN A 84 -15.42 18.43 2.46
C GLN A 84 -15.18 18.60 0.97
#